data_AF-A0A7J4T4X9-F1
#
_entry.id   AF-A0A7J4T4X9-F1
#
_cell.length_a   1.000
_cell.length_b   1.000
_cell.length_c   1.000
_cell.angle_alpha   90.00
_cell.angle_beta   90.00
_cell.angle_gamma   90.00
#
_symmetry.space_group_name_H-M   'P 1'
#
loop_
_entity.id
_entity.type
_entity.pdbx_description
1 polymer ?
#
loop_
_entity_poly.entity_id
_entity_poly.type
_entity_poly.pdbx_seq_one_letter_code
_entity_poly.pdbx_strand_id
1 'polypeptide(L)'
;MVRKVTTDLEVSVSPVQCVKAFRKLVEQAGWEIERHEGARLVDRFAIIIPMAQSTRTIGIKILDGPLRGLELACWSETRGSHGAINIASFLLPGGPNLPVTKSLIDNWVASLPRCPWRWTFGERSKIGFLLPVWRKARKKFTSLGFDTTKKGWPHKSKMAWPLPNTEEE
;
A
#
# COMPACT_ATOMS: atom_id res chain seq x y z
N MET A 1 -4.04 -11.90 21.87
CA MET A 1 -3.15 -11.79 20.67
C MET A 1 -3.96 -11.16 19.55
N VAL A 2 -3.68 -9.89 19.18
CA VAL A 2 -4.46 -9.18 18.15
C VAL A 2 -4.16 -9.80 16.79
N ARG A 3 -5.19 -10.17 16.03
CA ARG A 3 -5.04 -10.79 14.69
C ARG A 3 -4.37 -9.79 13.75
N LYS A 4 -3.21 -10.15 13.21
CA LYS A 4 -2.55 -9.39 12.14
C LYS A 4 -3.18 -9.78 10.81
N VAL A 5 -3.58 -8.78 10.02
CA VAL A 5 -4.15 -8.99 8.69
C VAL A 5 -3.29 -8.27 7.68
N THR A 6 -2.78 -9.01 6.70
CA THR A 6 -2.02 -8.45 5.58
C THR A 6 -2.98 -7.96 4.51
N THR A 7 -2.83 -6.70 4.11
CA THR A 7 -3.60 -6.06 3.04
C THR A 7 -2.64 -5.63 1.93
N ASP A 8 -2.57 -6.42 0.87
CA ASP A 8 -1.72 -6.15 -0.28
C ASP A 8 -2.47 -5.31 -1.32
N LEU A 9 -1.92 -4.15 -1.69
CA LEU A 9 -2.48 -3.25 -2.69
C LEU A 9 -1.52 -3.14 -3.88
N GLU A 10 -1.98 -3.55 -5.07
CA GLU A 10 -1.30 -3.21 -6.30
C GLU A 10 -1.52 -1.72 -6.60
N VAL A 11 -0.43 -0.98 -6.72
CA VAL A 11 -0.44 0.47 -6.88
C VAL A 11 0.36 0.92 -8.09
N SER A 12 -0.07 2.03 -8.66
CA SER A 12 0.60 2.69 -9.77
C SER A 12 1.80 3.52 -9.29
N VAL A 13 1.73 4.03 -8.07
CA VAL A 13 2.76 4.85 -7.42
C VAL A 13 4.01 4.01 -7.11
N SER A 14 5.19 4.62 -7.11
CA SER A 14 6.43 3.88 -6.84
C SER A 14 6.54 3.48 -5.36
N PRO A 15 7.28 2.39 -5.01
CA PRO A 15 7.48 1.98 -3.63
C PRO A 15 8.05 3.10 -2.74
N VAL A 16 9.02 3.86 -3.27
CA VAL A 16 9.65 5.00 -2.56
C VAL A 16 8.63 6.08 -2.25
N GLN A 17 7.74 6.42 -3.20
CA GLN A 17 6.69 7.41 -2.98
C GLN A 17 5.67 6.93 -1.95
N CYS A 18 5.31 5.64 -1.97
CA CYS A 18 4.40 5.03 -1.00
C CYS A 18 4.96 5.11 0.43
N VAL A 19 6.23 4.71 0.60
CA VAL A 19 6.93 4.76 1.90
C VAL A 19 7.14 6.20 2.35
N LYS A 20 7.49 7.12 1.45
CA LYS A 20 7.65 8.55 1.78
C LYS A 20 6.34 9.18 2.25
N ALA A 21 5.23 8.88 1.59
CA ALA A 21 3.90 9.35 1.98
C ALA A 21 3.51 8.82 3.36
N PHE A 22 3.70 7.52 3.58
CA PHE A 22 3.43 6.87 4.85
C PHE A 22 4.28 7.42 6.00
N ARG A 23 5.60 7.58 5.78
CA ARG A 23 6.52 8.15 6.77
C ARG A 23 6.06 9.52 7.27
N LYS A 24 5.63 10.40 6.37
CA LYS A 24 5.13 11.73 6.74
C LYS A 24 3.93 11.67 7.67
N LEU A 25 3.01 10.73 7.44
CA LEU A 25 1.83 10.57 8.28
C LEU A 25 2.20 10.06 9.67
N VAL A 26 3.14 9.13 9.75
CA VAL A 26 3.61 8.60 11.04
C VAL A 26 4.38 9.68 11.82
N GLU A 27 5.24 10.46 11.13
CA GLU A 27 5.94 11.62 11.71
C GLU A 27 4.95 12.69 12.21
N GLN A 28 3.86 12.95 11.47
CA GLN A 28 2.79 13.87 11.90
C GLN A 28 2.03 13.39 13.15
N ALA A 29 1.94 12.08 13.35
CA ALA A 29 1.35 11.48 14.54
C ALA A 29 2.32 11.44 15.73
N GLY A 30 3.59 11.81 15.54
CA GLY A 30 4.61 11.77 16.58
C GLY A 30 5.06 10.36 16.97
N TRP A 31 4.79 9.35 16.14
CA TRP A 31 5.12 7.96 16.46
C TRP A 31 6.52 7.56 16.02
N GLU A 32 7.17 6.72 16.83
CA GLU A 32 8.47 6.16 16.50
C GLU A 32 8.38 5.11 15.37
N ILE A 33 9.39 5.13 14.51
CA ILE A 33 9.49 4.27 13.34
C ILE A 33 10.78 3.45 13.33
N GLU A 34 10.66 2.20 12.91
CA GLU A 34 11.78 1.33 12.55
C GLU A 34 11.78 1.16 11.03
N ARG A 35 12.93 1.39 10.38
CA ARG A 35 13.09 1.14 8.95
C ARG A 35 13.44 -0.33 8.75
N HIS A 36 12.72 -1.01 7.86
CA HIS A 36 13.07 -2.35 7.42
C HIS A 36 13.45 -2.32 5.94
N GLU A 37 14.72 -2.64 5.66
CA GLU A 37 15.16 -3.02 4.33
C GLU A 37 15.23 -4.55 4.29
N GLY A 38 14.39 -5.16 3.46
CA GLY A 38 14.22 -6.61 3.40
C GLY A 38 14.38 -7.16 1.99
N ALA A 39 14.53 -8.47 1.91
CA ALA A 39 14.53 -9.24 0.67
C ALA A 39 13.30 -10.15 0.68
N ARG A 40 12.32 -9.92 -0.20
CA ARG A 40 11.15 -10.80 -0.33
C ARG A 40 11.34 -11.71 -1.54
N LEU A 41 11.21 -13.02 -1.33
CA LEU A 41 11.19 -13.99 -2.43
C LEU A 41 9.91 -13.77 -3.24
N VAL A 42 10.08 -13.60 -4.53
CA VAL A 42 9.01 -13.38 -5.50
C VAL A 42 9.19 -14.38 -6.63
N ASP A 43 8.14 -15.12 -6.95
CA ASP A 43 8.18 -16.09 -8.05
C ASP A 43 8.05 -15.41 -9.41
N ARG A 44 9.03 -15.64 -10.29
CA ARG A 44 8.94 -15.32 -11.72
C ARG A 44 8.69 -16.59 -12.52
N PHE A 45 7.73 -16.53 -13.44
CA PHE A 45 7.51 -17.56 -14.46
C PHE A 45 7.98 -17.05 -15.82
N ALA A 46 9.18 -17.45 -16.24
CA ALA A 46 9.52 -17.44 -17.66
C ALA A 46 9.13 -18.80 -18.22
N ILE A 47 8.47 -18.81 -19.39
CA ILE A 47 7.95 -19.97 -20.12
C ILE A 47 8.77 -21.24 -19.79
N ILE A 48 8.24 -22.06 -18.86
CA ILE A 48 8.70 -23.40 -18.41
C ILE A 48 9.56 -23.51 -17.10
N ILE A 49 10.17 -22.47 -16.51
CA ILE A 49 10.95 -22.65 -15.24
C ILE A 49 10.59 -21.60 -14.16
N PRO A 50 10.27 -21.99 -12.91
CA PRO A 50 10.12 -21.06 -11.80
C PRO A 50 11.49 -20.50 -11.37
N MET A 51 11.66 -19.18 -11.44
CA MET A 51 12.81 -18.47 -10.88
C MET A 51 12.35 -17.64 -9.68
N ALA A 52 12.61 -18.12 -8.47
CA ALA A 52 12.47 -17.30 -7.27
C ALA A 52 13.54 -16.19 -7.31
N GLN A 53 13.12 -14.94 -7.45
CA GLN A 53 14.02 -13.79 -7.36
C GLN A 53 13.70 -12.96 -6.13
N SER A 54 14.74 -12.66 -5.36
CA SER A 54 14.66 -11.74 -4.23
C SER A 54 14.38 -10.32 -4.75
N THR A 55 13.24 -9.76 -4.39
CA THR A 55 12.91 -8.36 -4.64
C THR A 55 13.21 -7.55 -3.39
N ARG A 56 14.01 -6.49 -3.55
CA ARG A 56 14.28 -5.53 -2.47
C ARG A 56 12.96 -4.89 -2.03
N THR A 57 12.63 -5.08 -0.76
CA THR A 57 11.46 -4.52 -0.10
C THR A 57 11.92 -3.36 0.76
N ILE A 58 11.26 -2.23 0.61
CA ILE A 58 11.50 -1.04 1.42
C ILE A 58 10.26 -0.86 2.29
N GLY A 59 10.44 -0.79 3.60
CA GLY A 59 9.33 -0.67 4.51
C GLY A 59 9.64 0.07 5.79
N ILE A 60 8.57 0.42 6.49
CA ILE A 60 8.62 1.07 7.80
C ILE A 60 7.64 0.36 8.72
N LYS A 61 8.07 0.14 9.96
CA LYS A 61 7.29 -0.39 11.06
C LYS A 61 7.05 0.69 12.10
N ILE A 62 5.84 0.73 12.62
CA ILE A 62 5.47 1.60 13.73
C ILE A 62 5.81 0.89 15.04
N LEU A 63 6.62 1.53 15.89
CA LEU A 63 7.04 1.00 17.18
C LEU A 63 6.13 1.41 18.33
N ASP A 64 5.39 2.51 18.17
CA ASP A 64 4.61 3.13 19.24
C ASP A 64 3.22 3.60 18.77
N GLY A 65 2.32 3.88 19.73
CA GLY A 65 0.97 4.35 19.50
C GLY A 65 -0.07 3.24 19.28
N PRO A 66 -1.32 3.62 18.95
CA PRO A 66 -2.47 2.69 18.85
C PRO A 66 -2.32 1.65 17.72
N LEU A 67 -1.43 1.89 16.76
CA LEU A 67 -1.13 0.99 15.65
C LEU A 67 0.26 0.35 15.79
N ARG A 68 0.78 0.20 17.01
CA ARG A 68 2.05 -0.48 17.28
C ARG A 68 2.10 -1.85 16.60
N GLY A 69 3.19 -2.07 15.85
CA GLY A 69 3.40 -3.28 15.07
C GLY A 69 2.72 -3.27 13.70
N LEU A 70 2.15 -2.14 13.27
CA LEU A 70 1.78 -1.92 11.87
C LEU A 70 3.03 -1.77 11.03
N GLU A 71 3.07 -2.47 9.91
CA GLU A 71 4.19 -2.45 8.97
C GLU A 71 3.67 -2.12 7.58
N LEU A 72 4.32 -1.16 6.90
CA LEU A 72 4.15 -0.95 5.47
C LEU A 72 5.40 -1.47 4.78
N ALA A 73 5.24 -2.47 3.92
CA ALA A 73 6.29 -3.01 3.06
C ALA A 73 5.93 -2.76 1.60
N CYS A 74 6.80 -2.09 0.85
CA CYS A 74 6.60 -1.80 -0.56
C CYS A 74 7.69 -2.43 -1.42
N TRP A 75 7.32 -3.01 -2.55
CA TRP A 75 8.26 -3.58 -3.52
C TRP A 75 7.72 -3.48 -4.95
N SER A 76 8.57 -3.82 -5.92
CA SER A 76 8.19 -3.87 -7.33
C SER A 76 8.43 -5.28 -7.88
N GLU A 77 7.38 -5.95 -8.31
CA GLU A 77 7.40 -7.36 -8.72
C GLU A 77 7.08 -7.49 -10.22
N THR A 78 8.01 -8.08 -10.96
CA THR A 78 7.81 -8.45 -12.37
C THR A 78 7.14 -9.82 -12.43
N ARG A 79 5.86 -9.87 -12.79
CA ARG A 79 5.14 -11.14 -12.96
C ARG A 79 5.35 -11.67 -14.38
N GLY A 80 6.24 -12.64 -14.49
CA GLY A 80 6.61 -13.26 -15.76
C GLY A 80 7.59 -12.41 -16.57
N SER A 81 7.37 -12.28 -17.89
CA SER A 81 8.27 -11.57 -18.81
C SER A 81 7.92 -10.09 -19.04
N HIS A 82 6.85 -9.59 -18.42
CA HIS A 82 6.33 -8.23 -18.67
C HIS A 82 6.45 -7.37 -17.40
N GLY A 83 6.58 -6.05 -17.58
CA GLY A 83 7.11 -5.07 -16.63
C GLY A 83 6.59 -5.10 -15.19
N ALA A 84 7.35 -4.45 -14.30
CA ALA A 84 7.14 -4.55 -12.85
C ALA A 84 5.86 -3.84 -12.35
N ILE A 85 5.15 -4.49 -11.43
CA ILE A 85 3.99 -3.97 -10.71
C ILE A 85 4.43 -3.55 -9.32
N ASN A 86 4.08 -2.33 -8.91
CA ASN A 86 4.37 -1.88 -7.55
C ASN A 86 3.30 -2.40 -6.60
N ILE A 87 3.73 -2.88 -5.44
CA ILE A 87 2.86 -3.42 -4.41
C ILE A 87 3.16 -2.68 -3.10
N ALA A 88 2.11 -2.26 -2.42
CA ALA A 88 2.13 -1.74 -1.06
C ALA A 88 1.37 -2.72 -0.15
N SER A 89 2.10 -3.38 0.75
CA SER A 89 1.56 -4.36 1.69
C SER A 89 1.50 -3.77 3.08
N PHE A 90 0.29 -3.67 3.62
CA PHE A 90 0.06 -3.25 4.99
C PHE A 90 -0.15 -4.46 5.89
N LEU A 91 0.69 -4.64 6.89
CA LEU A 91 0.45 -5.54 8.01
C LEU A 91 -0.32 -4.77 9.07
N LEU A 92 -1.63 -4.99 9.16
CA LEU A 92 -2.52 -4.21 10.01
C LEU A 92 -2.82 -4.95 11.32
N PRO A 93 -2.39 -4.45 12.48
CA PRO A 93 -2.82 -5.00 13.77
C PRO A 93 -4.30 -4.67 13.97
N GLY A 94 -5.15 -5.69 14.10
CA GLY A 94 -6.60 -5.51 14.28
C GLY A 94 -7.37 -5.28 12.97
N GLY A 95 -6.66 -5.27 11.83
CA GLY A 95 -7.23 -5.28 10.49
C GLY A 95 -7.65 -3.91 9.94
N PRO A 96 -8.17 -3.87 8.70
CA PRO A 96 -8.47 -2.62 7.98
C PRO A 96 -9.71 -1.88 8.48
N ASN A 97 -10.52 -2.51 9.34
CA ASN A 97 -11.80 -1.94 9.75
C ASN A 97 -11.71 -0.98 10.95
N LEU A 98 -10.57 -0.95 11.66
CA LEU A 98 -10.36 -0.05 12.79
C LEU A 98 -10.40 1.42 12.34
N PRO A 99 -11.03 2.33 13.12
CA PRO A 99 -11.11 3.75 12.77
C PRO A 99 -9.74 4.40 12.52
N VAL A 100 -8.76 4.11 13.38
CA VAL A 100 -7.38 4.62 13.24
C VAL A 100 -6.73 4.12 11.97
N THR A 101 -6.89 2.84 11.64
CA THR A 101 -6.38 2.26 10.39
C THR A 101 -7.07 2.85 9.16
N LYS A 102 -8.38 3.06 9.20
CA LYS A 102 -9.11 3.71 8.11
C LYS A 102 -8.63 5.14 7.90
N SER A 103 -8.47 5.92 8.96
CA SER A 103 -7.98 7.29 8.86
C SER A 103 -6.56 7.35 8.29
N LEU A 104 -5.67 6.45 8.76
CA LEU A 104 -4.32 6.32 8.24
C LEU A 104 -4.31 6.01 6.74
N ILE A 105 -5.08 5.00 6.29
CA ILE A 105 -5.13 4.61 4.88
C ILE A 105 -5.77 5.71 4.01
N ASP A 106 -6.80 6.39 4.52
CA ASP A 106 -7.47 7.50 3.84
C ASP A 106 -6.52 8.67 3.59
N ASN A 107 -5.78 9.09 4.62
CA ASN A 107 -4.77 10.14 4.52
C ASN A 107 -3.55 9.69 3.70
N TRP A 108 -3.18 8.41 3.78
CA TRP A 108 -2.15 7.84 2.93
C TRP A 108 -2.53 7.97 1.45
N VAL A 109 -3.72 7.55 1.05
CA VAL A 109 -4.20 7.69 -0.34
C VAL A 109 -4.24 9.16 -0.77
N ALA A 110 -4.69 10.07 0.10
CA ALA A 110 -4.78 11.50 -0.20
C ALA A 110 -3.39 12.16 -0.41
N SER A 111 -2.35 11.64 0.27
CA SER A 111 -0.99 12.19 0.19
C SER A 111 -0.16 11.68 -1.01
N LEU A 112 -0.70 10.73 -1.78
CA LEU A 112 0.01 10.17 -2.94
C LEU A 112 0.03 11.18 -4.11
N PRO A 113 1.12 11.21 -4.91
CA PRO A 113 1.29 12.20 -5.99
C PRO A 113 0.33 11.98 -7.16
N ARG A 114 -0.28 10.79 -7.27
CA ARG A 114 -1.23 10.42 -8.32
C ARG A 114 -2.14 9.30 -7.84
N CYS A 115 -3.20 9.05 -8.59
CA CYS A 115 -4.20 8.04 -8.27
C CYS A 115 -3.61 6.61 -8.24
N PRO A 116 -3.61 5.90 -7.09
CA PRO A 116 -2.88 4.64 -6.95
C PRO A 116 -3.50 3.47 -7.71
N TRP A 117 -4.80 3.49 -8.02
CA TRP A 117 -5.49 2.45 -8.80
C TRP A 117 -5.65 2.82 -10.30
N ARG A 118 -4.94 3.83 -10.78
CA ARG A 118 -4.93 4.22 -12.20
C ARG A 118 -3.53 4.15 -12.79
N TRP A 119 -3.43 3.45 -13.91
CA TRP A 119 -2.23 3.36 -14.73
C TRP A 119 -2.45 4.05 -16.06
N THR A 120 -1.41 4.68 -16.59
CA THR A 120 -1.43 5.24 -17.94
C THR A 120 -1.44 4.11 -18.97
N PHE A 121 -1.81 4.42 -20.22
CA PHE A 121 -1.75 3.44 -21.30
C PHE A 121 -0.34 2.85 -21.44
N GLY A 122 0.71 3.68 -21.41
CA GLY A 122 2.10 3.22 -21.50
C GLY A 122 2.52 2.30 -20.36
N GLU A 123 2.09 2.58 -19.13
CA GLU A 123 2.33 1.69 -17.98
C GLU A 123 1.63 0.35 -18.15
N ARG A 124 0.37 0.36 -18.59
CA ARG A 124 -0.38 -0.87 -18.87
C ARG A 124 0.26 -1.67 -19.99
N SER A 125 0.77 -1.03 -21.03
CA SER A 125 1.47 -1.71 -22.13
C SER A 125 2.78 -2.34 -21.68
N LYS A 126 3.57 -1.66 -20.85
CA LYS A 126 4.83 -2.20 -20.30
C LYS A 126 4.62 -3.41 -19.40
N ILE A 127 3.60 -3.35 -18.54
CA ILE A 127 3.29 -4.40 -17.54
C ILE A 127 2.52 -5.57 -18.17
N GLY A 128 1.69 -5.30 -19.18
CA GLY A 128 0.81 -6.29 -19.81
C GLY A 128 -0.63 -5.80 -19.78
N PHE A 129 -1.12 -5.29 -20.91
CA PHE A 129 -2.38 -4.55 -20.97
C PHE A 129 -3.60 -5.37 -20.51
N LEU A 130 -3.59 -6.67 -20.79
CA LEU A 130 -4.66 -7.62 -20.52
C LEU A 130 -4.60 -8.25 -19.11
N LEU A 131 -3.59 -7.91 -18.30
CA LEU A 131 -3.49 -8.47 -16.95
C LEU A 131 -4.67 -8.03 -16.08
N PRO A 132 -5.21 -8.92 -15.21
CA PRO A 132 -6.36 -8.62 -14.36
C PRO A 132 -6.03 -7.63 -13.23
N VAL A 133 -4.76 -7.24 -13.08
CA VAL A 133 -4.21 -6.38 -12.03
C VAL A 133 -5.00 -5.09 -11.90
N TRP A 134 -5.38 -4.46 -13.02
CA TRP A 134 -6.13 -3.20 -13.03
C TRP A 134 -7.50 -3.33 -12.36
N ARG A 135 -8.19 -4.45 -12.62
CA ARG A 135 -9.51 -4.73 -12.04
C ARG A 135 -9.37 -5.13 -10.58
N LYS A 136 -8.37 -5.96 -10.25
CA LYS A 136 -8.08 -6.39 -8.87
C LYS A 136 -7.74 -5.21 -7.97
N ALA A 137 -6.84 -4.33 -8.41
CA ALA A 137 -6.47 -3.12 -7.67
C ALA A 137 -7.68 -2.24 -7.37
N ARG A 138 -8.48 -1.89 -8.39
CA ARG A 138 -9.71 -1.11 -8.18
C ARG A 138 -10.67 -1.79 -7.21
N LYS A 139 -10.88 -3.10 -7.32
CA LYS A 139 -11.76 -3.83 -6.41
C LYS A 139 -11.28 -3.74 -4.96
N LYS A 140 -9.97 -3.86 -4.71
CA LYS A 140 -9.39 -3.72 -3.36
C LYS A 140 -9.57 -2.32 -2.79
N PHE A 141 -9.29 -1.28 -3.56
CA PHE A 141 -9.53 0.10 -3.11
C PHE A 141 -11.03 0.38 -2.88
N THR A 142 -11.92 -0.16 -3.71
CA THR A 142 -13.36 -0.06 -3.47
C THR A 142 -13.79 -0.80 -2.19
N SER A 143 -13.21 -1.96 -1.87
CA SER A 143 -13.49 -2.64 -0.60
C SER A 143 -12.99 -1.88 0.64
N LEU A 144 -12.02 -0.99 0.47
CA LEU A 144 -11.56 -0.07 1.52
C LEU A 144 -12.42 1.21 1.63
N GLY A 145 -13.41 1.39 0.75
CA GLY A 145 -14.35 2.53 0.77
C GLY A 145 -13.97 3.70 -0.15
N PHE A 146 -13.00 3.51 -1.06
CA PHE A 146 -12.63 4.54 -2.04
C PHE A 146 -13.51 4.52 -3.30
N ASP A 147 -13.85 5.69 -3.82
CA ASP A 147 -14.48 5.84 -5.13
C ASP A 147 -13.42 5.63 -6.22
N THR A 148 -13.47 4.47 -6.88
CA THR A 148 -12.52 4.12 -7.94
C THR A 148 -12.97 4.54 -9.34
N THR A 149 -14.09 5.25 -9.46
CA THR A 149 -14.57 5.82 -10.73
C THR A 149 -13.64 6.92 -11.25
N LYS A 150 -13.89 7.42 -12.47
CA LYS A 150 -13.09 8.51 -13.07
C LYS A 150 -13.17 9.83 -12.27
N LYS A 151 -14.26 10.08 -11.54
CA LYS A 151 -14.48 11.32 -10.79
C LYS A 151 -13.94 11.27 -9.36
N GLY A 152 -13.68 10.08 -8.81
CA GLY A 152 -13.16 9.90 -7.44
C GLY A 152 -11.70 10.32 -7.21
N TRP A 153 -11.05 11.01 -8.14
CA TRP A 153 -9.69 11.56 -7.98
C TRP A 153 -9.65 13.01 -8.51
N PRO A 154 -9.00 13.97 -7.82
CA PRO A 154 -8.15 13.83 -6.64
C PRO A 154 -8.93 13.47 -5.36
N HIS A 155 -8.41 12.49 -4.62
CA HIS A 155 -8.99 12.09 -3.34
C HIS A 155 -8.56 13.08 -2.25
N LYS A 156 -9.53 13.64 -1.53
CA LYS A 156 -9.28 14.44 -0.33
C LYS A 156 -9.57 13.56 0.89
N SER A 157 -8.72 13.64 1.91
CA SER A 157 -8.96 12.89 3.14
C SER A 157 -10.31 13.30 3.74
N LYS A 158 -11.10 12.29 4.08
CA LYS A 158 -12.40 12.42 4.74
C LYS A 158 -12.23 12.37 6.26
N MET A 159 -11.18 11.71 6.74
CA MET A 159 -10.90 11.53 8.16
C MET A 159 -9.72 12.41 8.58
N ALA A 160 -9.80 12.99 9.79
CA ALA A 160 -8.71 13.75 10.37
C ALA A 160 -7.52 12.84 10.74
N TRP A 161 -6.30 13.33 10.51
CA TRP A 161 -5.07 12.63 10.90
C TRP A 161 -4.06 13.59 11.55
N PRO A 162 -3.43 13.21 12.67
CA PRO A 162 -3.72 12.03 13.48
C PRO A 162 -5.16 12.09 14.04
N LEU A 163 -5.77 10.93 14.29
CA LEU A 163 -7.04 10.92 15.01
C LEU A 163 -6.75 11.43 16.43
N PRO A 164 -7.51 12.41 16.95
CA PRO A 164 -7.39 12.79 18.35
C PRO A 164 -7.62 11.54 19.20
N ASN A 165 -6.82 11.36 20.25
CA ASN A 165 -7.03 10.29 21.21
C ASN A 165 -8.50 10.33 21.61
N THR A 166 -9.25 9.27 21.32
CA THR A 166 -10.54 9.05 21.95
C THR A 166 -10.24 8.60 23.38
N GLU A 167 -9.71 9.51 24.19
CA GLU A 167 -9.79 9.46 25.65
C GLU A 167 -11.17 9.99 26.00
N GLU A 168 -12.20 9.18 25.78
CA GLU A 168 -13.51 9.38 26.40
C GLU A 168 -13.96 8.03 26.98
N GLU A 169 -13.83 7.99 28.32
CA GLU A 169 -14.38 7.07 29.34
C GLU A 169 -13.72 5.69 29.59
#